data_AF-A8LJP2-F1
#
_entry.id   AF-A8LJP2-F1
#
_cell.length_a   1.000
_cell.length_b   1.000
_cell.length_c   1.000
_cell.angle_alpha   90.00
_cell.angle_beta   90.00
_cell.angle_gamma   90.00
#
_symmetry.space_group_name_H-M   'P 1'
#
loop_
_entity.id
_entity.type
_entity.pdbx_description
1 polymer ?
#
loop_
_entity_poly.entity_id
_entity_poly.type
_entity_poly.pdbx_seq_one_letter_code
_entity_poly.pdbx_strand_id
1 'polypeptide(L)' 'MPTAVPETKIVNQWRIACDGGEGALGHPRVWLQIPQEHGWVECPYCDARYIHKDFEGKIDVA' A
#
# COMPACT_ATOMS: atom_id res chain seq x y z
N MET A 1 -18.56 -14.44 1.37
CA MET A 1 -17.53 -14.20 0.34
C MET A 1 -16.29 -13.75 1.08
N PRO A 2 -15.12 -14.41 0.96
CA PRO A 2 -13.95 -13.98 1.71
C PRO A 2 -13.51 -12.62 1.16
N THR A 3 -13.65 -11.58 1.96
CA THR A 3 -13.08 -10.26 1.69
C THR A 3 -11.59 -10.48 1.48
N ALA A 4 -11.09 -10.26 0.26
CA ALA A 4 -9.68 -10.43 -0.06
C ALA A 4 -8.87 -9.63 0.96
N VAL A 5 -7.97 -10.31 1.64
CA VAL A 5 -7.12 -9.71 2.68
C VAL A 5 -6.30 -8.61 1.98
N PRO A 6 -6.35 -7.35 2.44
CA PRO A 6 -5.67 -6.26 1.76
C PRO A 6 -4.17 -6.57 1.67
N GLU A 7 -3.63 -6.56 0.45
CA GLU A 7 -2.22 -6.86 0.22
C GLU A 7 -1.37 -5.76 0.86
N THR A 8 -0.79 -6.07 2.03
CA THR A 8 -0.02 -5.09 2.78
C THR A 8 1.47 -5.19 2.42
N LYS A 9 2.05 -4.06 2.05
CA LYS A 9 3.45 -3.94 1.63
C LYS A 9 4.17 -2.95 2.53
N ILE A 10 5.29 -3.37 3.11
CA ILE A 10 6.12 -2.49 3.92
C ILE A 10 7.18 -1.84 3.02
N VAL A 11 7.27 -0.53 3.09
CA VAL A 11 8.16 0.28 2.25
C VAL A 11 9.04 1.19 3.10
N ASN A 12 10.23 1.51 2.62
CA ASN A 12 11.17 2.38 3.33
C ASN A 12 11.11 3.84 2.88
N GLN A 13 10.31 4.13 1.86
CA GLN A 13 10.20 5.46 1.25
C GLN A 13 8.83 6.05 1.54
N TRP A 14 8.78 7.36 1.80
CA TRP A 14 7.52 8.09 1.97
C TRP A 14 6.75 8.27 0.66
N ARG A 15 7.43 8.22 -0.48
CA ARG A 15 6.81 8.29 -1.80
C ARG A 15 7.07 6.99 -2.54
N ILE A 16 6.00 6.32 -2.94
CA ILE A 16 6.08 5.02 -3.61
C ILE A 16 5.43 5.05 -4.97
N ALA A 17 5.97 4.28 -5.90
CA ALA A 17 5.32 3.98 -7.16
C ALA A 17 4.54 2.67 -6.98
N CYS A 18 3.24 2.72 -7.25
CA CYS A 18 2.41 1.54 -7.37
C CYS A 18 2.16 1.29 -8.85
N ASP A 19 2.64 0.16 -9.35
CA ASP A 19 2.42 -0.30 -10.72
C ASP A 19 1.28 -1.33 -10.82
N GLY A 20 0.45 -1.46 -9.76
CA GLY A 20 -0.78 -2.26 -9.79
C GLY A 20 -0.63 -3.78 -9.67
N GLY A 21 0.58 -4.29 -9.43
CA GLY A 21 0.87 -5.73 -9.38
C GLY A 21 0.92 -6.34 -10.78
N GLU A 22 1.90 -7.19 -11.05
CA GLU A 22 2.07 -7.82 -12.38
C GLU A 22 0.81 -8.58 -12.81
N GLY A 23 0.06 -8.02 -13.75
CA GLY A 23 -1.12 -8.67 -14.33
C GLY A 23 -1.93 -7.77 -15.25
N ALA A 24 -2.75 -8.36 -16.12
CA ALA A 24 -3.60 -7.66 -17.09
C ALA A 24 -4.71 -6.79 -16.46
N LEU A 25 -4.87 -6.82 -15.13
CA LEU A 25 -5.80 -6.02 -14.35
C LEU A 25 -5.10 -4.94 -13.50
N GLY A 26 -3.78 -4.81 -13.61
CA GLY A 26 -3.04 -3.74 -12.94
C GLY A 26 -3.37 -2.37 -13.52
N HIS A 27 -3.31 -1.33 -12.69
CA HIS A 27 -3.46 0.06 -13.13
C HIS A 27 -2.10 0.64 -13.59
N PRO A 28 -2.10 1.72 -14.39
CA PRO A 28 -0.87 2.42 -14.76
C PRO A 28 -0.07 2.87 -13.53
N ARG A 29 1.24 3.03 -13.65
CA ARG A 29 2.10 3.54 -12.57
C ARG A 29 1.52 4.82 -11.97
N VAL A 30 1.17 4.78 -10.70
CA VAL A 30 0.79 5.95 -9.91
C VAL A 30 1.77 6.17 -8.78
N TRP A 31 1.96 7.43 -8.42
CA TRP A 31 2.78 7.80 -7.28
C TRP A 31 1.89 8.08 -6.09
N LEU A 32 2.08 7.33 -5.01
CA LEU A 32 1.38 7.51 -3.75
C LEU A 32 2.33 8.14 -2.74
N GLN A 33 1.80 9.07 -1.95
CA GLN A 33 2.51 9.71 -0.85
C GLN A 33 1.97 9.14 0.46
N ILE A 34 2.85 8.57 1.26
CA ILE A 34 2.54 8.12 2.61
C ILE A 34 2.57 9.35 3.53
N PRO A 35 1.44 9.68 4.19
CA PRO A 35 1.41 10.72 5.21
C PRO A 35 2.21 10.28 6.44
N GLN A 36 3.06 11.17 6.97
CA GLN A 36 3.91 10.87 8.13
C GLN A 36 3.12 10.74 9.44
N GLU A 37 1.91 11.29 9.50
CA GLU A 37 1.01 11.21 10.65
C GLU A 37 0.42 9.81 10.84
N HIS A 38 -0.04 9.19 9.75
CA HIS A 38 -0.66 7.87 9.78
C HIS A 38 0.34 6.76 9.47
N GLY A 39 1.36 7.03 8.64
CA GLY A 39 2.39 6.06 8.29
C GLY A 39 1.98 5.02 7.24
N TRP A 40 0.79 5.16 6.64
CA TRP A 40 0.32 4.26 5.59
C TRP A 40 -0.51 4.98 4.53
N VAL A 41 -0.59 4.39 3.33
CA VAL A 41 -1.46 4.83 2.23
C VAL A 41 -2.01 3.62 1.48
N GLU A 42 -3.25 3.72 1.01
CA GLU A 42 -3.88 2.69 0.19
C GLU A 42 -3.91 3.12 -1.28
N CYS A 43 -3.65 2.15 -2.17
CA CYS A 43 -3.84 2.38 -3.59
C CYS A 43 -5.33 2.20 -3.94
N PRO A 44 -5.99 3.21 -4.56
CA PRO A 44 -7.42 3.15 -4.87
C PRO A 44 -7.80 2.18 -6.00
N TYR A 45 -6.84 1.43 -6.53
CA TYR A 45 -7.02 0.57 -7.71
C TYR A 45 -6.75 -0.91 -7.43
N CYS A 46 -5.70 -1.22 -6.66
CA CYS A 46 -5.31 -2.59 -6.35
C CYS A 46 -5.55 -2.95 -4.87
N ASP A 47 -6.15 -2.04 -4.09
CA ASP A 47 -6.40 -2.18 -2.66
C ASP A 47 -5.15 -2.57 -1.84
N ALA A 48 -3.96 -2.35 -2.42
CA ALA A 48 -2.69 -2.60 -1.75
C ALA A 48 -2.44 -1.49 -0.73
N ARG A 49 -2.20 -1.88 0.51
CA ARG A 49 -1.88 -0.97 1.60
C ARG A 49 -0.36 -0.89 1.76
N TYR A 50 0.19 0.30 1.55
CA TYR A 50 1.61 0.58 1.72
C TYR A 50 1.86 1.18 3.09
N ILE A 51 2.64 0.50 3.92
CA ILE A 51 2.99 0.94 5.26
C ILE A 51 4.47 1.33 5.29
N HIS A 52 4.79 2.49 5.84
CA HIS A 52 6.18 2.88 6.03
C HIS A 52 6.83 2.02 7.12
N LYS A 53 8.09 1.63 6.94
CA LYS A 53 8.83 0.77 7.89
C LYS A 53 8.82 1.27 9.34
N ASP A 54 8.76 2.59 9.55
CA ASP A 54 8.64 3.20 10.88
C ASP A 54 7.33 2.86 11.61
N PHE A 55 6.32 2.44 10.87
CA PHE A 55 4.97 2.11 11.34
C PHE A 55 4.63 0.61 11.22
N GLU A 56 5.60 -0.24 10.85
CA GLU A 56 5.47 -1.70 10.64
C GLU A 56 4.91 -2.48 11.86
N GLY A 57 4.90 -1.88 13.06
CA GLY A 57 4.28 -2.46 14.26
C GLY A 57 3.33 -1.54 15.00
N LYS A 58 3.02 -0.35 14.45
CA LYS A 58 2.06 0.60 15.03
C LYS A 58 0.66 0.45 14.43
N ILE A 59 0.58 -0.18 13.26
CA ILE A 59 -0.66 -0.40 12.52
C ILE A 59 -0.96 -1.89 12.58
N ASP A 60 -2.08 -2.24 13.19
CA ASP A 60 -2.54 -3.62 13.33
C ASP A 60 -2.91 -4.16 11.94
N VAL A 61 -2.02 -4.97 11.38
CA VAL A 61 -2.21 -5.73 10.14
C VAL A 61 -2.86 -7.07 10.50
N ALA A 62 -4.11 -7.02 10.95
CA ALA A 62 -4.93 -8.18 11.30
C ALA A 62 -5.94 -8.53 10.21
#